data_AF-A0A2N4YU89-F1
#
_entry.id   AF-A0A2N4YU89-F1
#
_cell.length_a   1.000
_cell.length_b   1.000
_cell.length_c   1.000
_cell.angle_alpha   90.00
_cell.angle_beta   90.00
_cell.angle_gamma   90.00
#
_symmetry.space_group_name_H-M   'P 1'
#
loop_
_entity.id
_entity.type
_entity.pdbx_description
1 polymer ?
#
loop_
_entity_poly.entity_id
_entity_poly.type
_entity_poly.pdbx_seq_one_letter_code
_entity_poly.pdbx_strand_id
1 'polypeptide(L)'
;MSIASEVAYVCELLHKYDALPLECDGHSMVVSSLLDRFCIPHQRVVGEVTLAGSGQIIRPHLWIKYDEYIIDYRLRMWARQTADNVCLVPHGIFIEDKCHATYTVHSIARKTVIPDKVIDLMTDGIWSKILHDITHKN
;
A
#
# COMPACT_ATOMS: atom_id res chain seq x y z
N MET A 1 16.08 13.52 -10.91
CA MET A 1 15.89 13.30 -9.47
C MET A 1 15.90 11.80 -9.27
N SER A 2 17.01 11.25 -8.75
CA SER A 2 17.14 9.81 -8.56
C SER A 2 16.33 9.42 -7.33
N ILE A 3 15.38 8.51 -7.47
CA ILE A 3 14.83 7.80 -6.32
C ILE A 3 16.02 7.18 -5.57
N ALA A 4 16.11 7.40 -4.27
CA ALA A 4 17.18 6.85 -3.45
C ALA A 4 17.15 5.31 -3.53
N SER A 5 18.31 4.66 -3.50
CA SER A 5 18.42 3.19 -3.62
C SER A 5 17.54 2.45 -2.61
N GLU A 6 17.34 3.03 -1.42
CA GLU A 6 16.45 2.50 -0.39
C GLU A 6 14.99 2.45 -0.83
N VAL A 7 14.52 3.48 -1.54
CA VAL A 7 13.14 3.55 -2.03
C VAL A 7 12.93 2.55 -3.15
N ALA A 8 13.88 2.40 -4.08
CA ALA A 8 13.81 1.38 -5.13
C ALA A 8 13.76 -0.03 -4.53
N TYR A 9 14.57 -0.31 -3.51
CA TYR A 9 14.55 -1.60 -2.81
C TYR A 9 13.23 -1.86 -2.08
N VAL A 10 12.69 -0.85 -1.39
CA VAL A 10 11.38 -0.98 -0.75
C VAL A 10 10.28 -1.21 -1.78
N CYS A 11 10.33 -0.58 -2.95
CA CYS A 11 9.40 -0.85 -4.05
C CYS A 11 9.44 -2.33 -4.50
N GLU A 12 10.65 -2.90 -4.65
CA GLU A 12 10.82 -4.32 -4.99
C GLU A 12 10.21 -5.24 -3.92
N LEU A 13 10.49 -4.96 -2.64
CA LEU A 13 9.91 -5.71 -1.52
C LEU A 13 8.38 -5.61 -1.54
N LEU A 14 7.83 -4.39 -1.61
CA LEU A 14 6.39 -4.16 -1.61
C LEU A 14 5.70 -4.89 -2.76
N HIS A 15 6.30 -4.88 -3.95
CA HIS A 15 5.78 -5.62 -5.09
C HIS A 15 5.80 -7.14 -4.84
N LYS A 16 6.88 -7.68 -4.27
CA LYS A 16 6.98 -9.11 -3.89
C LYS A 16 5.89 -9.53 -2.88
N TYR A 17 5.45 -8.61 -2.03
CA TYR A 17 4.44 -8.88 -0.99
C TYR A 17 3.05 -8.32 -1.30
N ASP A 18 2.77 -8.05 -2.58
CA ASP A 18 1.39 -7.84 -3.05
C ASP A 18 0.49 -9.05 -2.72
N ALA A 19 1.06 -10.25 -2.59
CA ALA A 19 0.32 -11.47 -2.28
C ALA A 19 -0.17 -11.61 -0.81
N LEU A 20 0.06 -10.62 0.07
CA LEU A 20 -0.38 -10.68 1.47
C LEU A 20 -1.91 -10.85 1.57
N PRO A 21 -2.46 -11.76 2.40
CA PRO A 21 -3.90 -12.01 2.53
C PRO A 21 -4.60 -10.94 3.39
N LEU A 22 -4.31 -9.67 3.13
CA LEU A 22 -4.76 -8.53 3.94
C LEU A 22 -5.60 -7.58 3.10
N GLU A 23 -6.66 -7.03 3.68
CA GLU A 23 -7.42 -5.92 3.11
C GLU A 23 -6.68 -4.58 3.28
N CYS A 24 -7.28 -3.46 2.86
CA CYS A 24 -6.63 -2.14 2.81
C CYS A 24 -6.08 -1.66 4.18
N ASP A 25 -6.81 -1.86 5.28
CA ASP A 25 -6.35 -1.46 6.62
C ASP A 25 -5.13 -2.29 7.04
N GLY A 26 -5.26 -3.62 7.03
CA GLY A 26 -4.18 -4.56 7.34
C GLY A 26 -2.94 -4.31 6.49
N HIS A 27 -3.11 -4.23 5.19
CA HIS A 27 -2.01 -4.03 4.25
C HIS A 27 -1.32 -2.68 4.48
N SER A 28 -2.06 -1.58 4.63
CA SER A 28 -1.47 -0.27 4.94
C SER A 28 -0.72 -0.26 6.28
N MET A 29 -1.11 -1.05 7.28
CA MET A 29 -0.34 -1.22 8.52
C MET A 29 1.01 -1.92 8.29
N VAL A 30 1.03 -2.99 7.49
CA VAL A 30 2.26 -3.73 7.17
C VAL A 30 3.22 -2.86 6.37
N VAL A 31 2.72 -2.20 5.32
CA VAL A 31 3.53 -1.29 4.48
C VAL A 31 4.08 -0.15 5.32
N SER A 32 3.27 0.44 6.19
CA SER A 32 3.70 1.52 7.09
C SER A 32 4.80 1.06 8.05
N SER A 33 4.64 -0.12 8.65
CA SER A 33 5.65 -0.72 9.54
C SER A 33 6.96 -1.01 8.81
N LEU A 34 6.89 -1.45 7.55
CA LEU A 34 8.07 -1.68 6.72
C LEU A 34 8.80 -0.36 6.40
N LEU A 35 8.06 0.66 5.97
CA LEU A 35 8.62 1.98 5.67
C LEU A 35 9.26 2.64 6.90
N ASP A 36 8.64 2.50 8.08
CA ASP A 36 9.19 3.04 9.33
C ASP A 36 10.55 2.36 9.68
N ARG A 37 10.75 1.08 9.35
CA ARG A 37 12.05 0.39 9.55
C ARG A 37 13.17 0.94 8.67
N PHE A 38 12.85 1.42 7.48
CA PHE A 38 13.80 2.09 6.58
C PHE A 38 13.87 3.60 6.84
N CYS A 39 13.23 4.10 7.90
CA CYS A 39 13.15 5.53 8.23
C CYS A 39 12.58 6.38 7.09
N ILE A 40 11.67 5.83 6.27
CA ILE A 40 11.05 6.53 5.14
C ILE A 40 9.82 7.29 5.65
N PRO A 41 9.78 8.64 5.57
CA PRO A 41 8.61 9.43 5.98
C PRO A 41 7.40 9.10 5.12
N HIS A 42 6.25 8.83 5.73
CA HIS A 42 5.03 8.49 5.01
C HIS A 42 3.80 8.71 5.89
N GLN A 43 2.62 8.75 5.29
CA GLN A 43 1.34 8.87 5.99
C GLN A 43 0.42 7.70 5.63
N ARG A 44 -0.19 7.09 6.64
CA ARG A 44 -1.36 6.22 6.44
C ARG A 44 -2.59 7.10 6.30
N VAL A 45 -3.29 6.99 5.20
CA VAL A 45 -4.46 7.83 4.91
C VAL A 45 -5.72 7.00 5.05
N VAL A 46 -6.76 7.59 5.64
CA VAL A 46 -8.14 7.10 5.56
C VAL A 46 -8.92 8.05 4.67
N GLY A 47 -9.62 7.51 3.70
CA GLY A 47 -10.39 8.32 2.77
C GLY A 47 -11.36 7.51 1.93
N GLU A 48 -11.60 7.99 0.72
CA GLU A 48 -12.40 7.32 -0.28
C GLU A 48 -11.75 7.40 -1.66
N VAL A 49 -12.04 6.42 -2.51
CA VAL A 49 -11.58 6.38 -3.91
C VAL A 49 -12.78 6.30 -4.83
N THR A 50 -12.86 7.22 -5.80
CA THR A 50 -13.88 7.23 -6.84
C THR A 50 -13.28 6.79 -8.17
N LEU A 51 -13.82 5.74 -8.79
CA LEU A 51 -13.37 5.22 -10.08
C LEU A 51 -14.06 5.96 -11.23
N ALA A 52 -13.29 6.58 -12.12
CA ALA A 52 -13.81 7.51 -13.14
C ALA A 52 -14.74 6.82 -14.17
N GLY A 53 -14.45 5.57 -14.55
CA GLY A 53 -15.23 4.84 -15.56
C GLY A 53 -16.56 4.27 -15.07
N SER A 54 -16.65 3.89 -13.78
CA SER A 54 -17.85 3.26 -13.21
C SER A 54 -18.62 4.17 -12.24
N GLY A 55 -18.01 5.26 -11.79
CA GLY A 55 -18.52 6.09 -10.69
C GLY A 55 -18.53 5.37 -9.35
N GLN A 56 -17.93 4.17 -9.24
CA GLN A 56 -17.91 3.41 -8.00
C GLN A 56 -17.09 4.17 -6.95
N ILE A 57 -17.67 4.33 -5.76
CA ILE A 57 -17.02 4.91 -4.59
C ILE A 57 -16.67 3.78 -3.61
N ILE A 58 -15.40 3.69 -3.24
CA ILE A 58 -14.87 2.72 -2.28
C ILE A 58 -14.52 3.47 -1.01
N ARG A 59 -15.23 3.17 0.09
CA ARG A 59 -15.03 3.81 1.39
C ARG A 59 -15.50 2.95 2.57
N PRO A 60 -14.83 3.01 3.73
CA PRO A 60 -13.52 3.66 3.91
C PRO A 60 -12.44 2.89 3.15
N HIS A 61 -11.51 3.62 2.52
CA HIS A 61 -10.34 3.03 1.87
C HIS A 61 -9.07 3.57 2.51
N LEU A 62 -8.06 2.70 2.68
CA LEU A 62 -6.80 3.05 3.30
C LEU A 62 -5.64 2.80 2.33
N TRP A 63 -4.74 3.77 2.26
CA TRP A 63 -3.53 3.73 1.43
C TRP A 63 -2.37 4.44 2.13
N ILE A 64 -1.18 4.35 1.55
CA ILE A 64 -0.03 5.15 1.99
C ILE A 64 0.19 6.32 1.05
N LYS A 65 0.42 7.49 1.62
CA LYS A 65 0.96 8.66 0.91
C LYS A 65 2.45 8.80 1.22
N TYR A 66 3.27 8.88 0.19
CA TYR A 66 4.71 9.12 0.25
C TYR A 66 5.05 10.19 -0.79
N ASP A 67 5.36 11.41 -0.34
CA ASP A 67 5.49 12.58 -1.20
C ASP A 67 4.28 12.74 -2.16
N GLU A 68 4.52 12.65 -3.46
CA GLU A 68 3.53 12.68 -4.54
C GLU A 68 2.98 11.29 -4.92
N TYR A 69 3.56 10.24 -4.37
CA TYR A 69 3.20 8.86 -4.64
C TYR A 69 2.10 8.36 -3.69
N ILE A 70 1.25 7.51 -4.27
CA ILE A 70 0.27 6.67 -3.60
C ILE A 70 0.78 5.24 -3.66
N ILE A 71 0.76 4.56 -2.51
CA ILE A 71 0.98 3.12 -2.42
C ILE A 71 -0.34 2.46 -2.06
N ASP A 72 -0.89 1.71 -3.00
CA ASP A 72 -2.19 1.06 -2.88
C ASP A 72 -2.22 -0.23 -3.72
N TYR A 73 -2.08 -1.36 -3.05
CA TYR A 73 -2.19 -2.69 -3.64
C TYR A 73 -3.59 -3.31 -3.44
N ARG A 74 -4.52 -2.58 -2.84
CA ARG A 74 -5.77 -3.15 -2.29
C ARG A 74 -7.02 -2.52 -2.85
N LEU A 75 -6.92 -1.41 -3.58
CA LEU A 75 -8.05 -0.86 -4.34
C LEU A 75 -8.70 -1.92 -5.23
N ARG A 76 -7.87 -2.75 -5.88
CA ARG A 76 -8.34 -3.79 -6.80
C ARG A 76 -9.22 -4.86 -6.16
N MET A 77 -9.10 -5.10 -4.85
CA MET A 77 -9.94 -6.08 -4.17
C MET A 77 -11.41 -5.66 -4.07
N TRP A 78 -11.66 -4.35 -4.05
CA TRP A 78 -13.00 -3.77 -3.84
C TRP A 78 -13.61 -3.16 -5.10
N ALA A 79 -12.76 -2.80 -6.06
CA ALA A 79 -13.20 -2.36 -7.36
C ALA A 79 -14.00 -3.48 -8.06
N ARG A 80 -15.14 -3.12 -8.63
CA ARG A 80 -15.90 -4.03 -9.51
C ARG A 80 -15.14 -4.15 -10.82
N GLN A 81 -14.34 -5.19 -10.92
CA GLN A 81 -13.46 -5.42 -12.06
C GLN A 81 -14.04 -6.43 -13.05
N THR A 82 -13.75 -6.18 -14.32
CA THR A 82 -13.82 -7.14 -15.42
C THR A 82 -12.40 -7.37 -15.93
N ALA A 83 -12.20 -8.43 -16.72
CA ALA A 83 -10.91 -8.67 -17.38
C ALA A 83 -10.44 -7.45 -18.22
N ASP A 84 -11.38 -6.70 -18.79
CA ASP A 84 -11.09 -5.57 -19.66
C ASP A 84 -10.71 -4.29 -18.91
N ASN A 85 -11.14 -4.12 -17.65
CA ASN A 85 -10.95 -2.87 -16.91
C ASN A 85 -10.00 -2.98 -15.70
N VAL A 86 -9.54 -4.19 -15.33
CA VAL A 86 -8.65 -4.38 -14.17
C VAL A 86 -7.35 -3.57 -14.28
N CYS A 87 -6.80 -3.46 -15.49
CA CYS A 87 -5.59 -2.67 -15.76
C CYS A 87 -5.79 -1.16 -15.56
N LEU A 88 -7.03 -0.68 -15.65
CA LEU A 88 -7.39 0.73 -15.44
C LEU A 88 -7.55 1.06 -13.96
N VAL A 89 -7.72 0.06 -13.08
CA VAL A 89 -7.77 0.29 -11.64
C VAL A 89 -6.33 0.42 -11.13
N PRO A 90 -5.95 1.55 -10.50
CA PRO A 90 -4.61 1.76 -9.97
C PRO A 90 -4.17 0.66 -9.00
N HIS A 91 -2.89 0.33 -9.03
CA HIS A 91 -2.30 -0.72 -8.20
C HIS A 91 -0.80 -0.56 -8.05
N GLY A 92 -0.31 -0.78 -6.83
CA GLY A 92 1.10 -0.67 -6.49
C GLY A 92 1.48 0.74 -6.11
N ILE A 93 2.55 1.27 -6.71
CA ILE A 93 3.10 2.60 -6.40
C ILE A 93 2.96 3.47 -7.63
N PHE A 94 2.23 4.59 -7.50
CA PHE A 94 1.89 5.43 -8.64
C PHE A 94 1.62 6.88 -8.20
N ILE A 95 1.63 7.79 -9.16
CA ILE A 95 1.10 9.16 -8.98
C ILE A 95 -0.39 9.11 -9.34
N GLU A 96 -1.21 9.84 -8.60
CA GLU A 96 -2.66 9.89 -8.86
C GLU A 96 -2.95 10.29 -10.32
N ASP A 97 -3.71 9.44 -11.01
CA ASP A 97 -4.26 9.74 -12.33
C ASP A 97 -5.80 9.83 -12.24
N LYS A 98 -6.29 11.07 -12.28
CA LYS A 98 -7.71 11.40 -12.17
C LYS A 98 -8.55 10.86 -13.33
N CYS A 99 -7.92 10.46 -14.44
CA CYS A 99 -8.62 9.78 -15.54
C CYS A 99 -9.06 8.37 -15.15
N HIS A 100 -8.42 7.78 -14.15
CA HIS A 100 -8.68 6.41 -13.69
C HIS A 100 -9.34 6.38 -12.31
N ALA A 101 -8.79 7.10 -11.34
CA ALA A 101 -9.32 7.17 -9.99
C ALA A 101 -8.99 8.50 -9.32
N THR A 102 -9.90 8.98 -8.47
CA THR A 102 -9.68 10.15 -7.60
C THR A 102 -9.67 9.72 -6.14
N TYR A 103 -8.62 10.07 -5.42
CA TYR A 103 -8.39 9.79 -4.00
C TYR A 103 -8.75 11.03 -3.17
N THR A 104 -9.74 10.90 -2.30
CA THR A 104 -10.16 11.98 -1.39
C THR A 104 -9.73 11.65 0.04
N VAL A 105 -8.85 12.48 0.60
CA VAL A 105 -8.36 12.34 1.98
C VAL A 105 -9.44 12.77 2.98
N HIS A 106 -9.77 11.92 3.94
CA HIS A 106 -10.65 12.28 5.07
C HIS A 106 -9.86 12.53 6.35
N SER A 107 -8.89 11.65 6.67
CA SER A 107 -8.03 11.82 7.84
C SER A 107 -6.72 11.03 7.70
N ILE A 108 -5.79 11.29 8.60
CA ILE A 108 -4.55 10.52 8.72
C ILE A 108 -4.74 9.48 9.81
N ALA A 109 -4.59 8.20 9.46
CA ALA A 109 -4.61 7.12 10.43
C ALA A 109 -3.37 7.21 11.33
N ARG A 110 -3.56 6.92 12.62
CA ARG A 110 -2.43 6.87 13.55
C ARG A 110 -1.49 5.75 13.15
N LYS A 111 -0.19 6.05 13.18
CA LYS A 111 0.84 5.03 13.18
C LYS A 111 0.86 4.40 14.56
N THR A 112 0.48 3.13 14.64
CA THR A 112 0.62 2.34 15.86
C THR A 112 1.87 1.49 15.70
N VAL A 113 2.75 1.50 16.71
CA VAL A 113 3.86 0.55 16.74
C VAL A 113 3.26 -0.83 17.04
N ILE A 114 3.20 -1.68 16.03
CA ILE A 114 2.68 -3.05 16.15
C ILE A 114 3.89 -3.98 16.34
N PRO A 115 3.89 -4.84 17.38
CA PRO A 115 4.97 -5.81 17.57
C PRO A 115 5.08 -6.75 16.37
N ASP A 116 6.31 -7.14 16.01
CA ASP A 116 6.57 -8.03 14.86
C ASP A 116 5.76 -9.31 14.90
N LYS A 117 5.58 -9.91 16.08
CA LYS A 117 4.79 -11.12 16.25
C LYS A 117 3.32 -10.94 15.83
N VAL A 118 2.76 -9.74 16.01
CA VAL A 118 1.39 -9.43 15.62
C VAL A 118 1.32 -9.21 14.11
N ILE A 119 2.29 -8.50 13.51
CA ILE A 119 2.37 -8.34 12.06
C ILE A 119 2.56 -9.70 11.38
N ASP A 120 3.41 -10.56 11.93
CA ASP A 120 3.66 -11.91 11.45
C ASP A 120 2.41 -12.79 11.53
N LEU A 121 1.66 -12.71 12.62
CA LEU A 121 0.36 -13.38 12.73
C LEU A 121 -0.63 -12.89 11.67
N MET A 122 -0.73 -11.57 11.46
CA MET A 122 -1.62 -10.97 10.45
C MET A 122 -1.25 -11.36 9.02
N THR A 123 0.02 -11.71 8.78
CA THR A 123 0.56 -11.98 7.46
C THR A 123 0.82 -13.47 7.22
N ASP A 124 0.29 -14.35 8.07
CA ASP A 124 0.50 -15.81 8.01
C ASP A 124 1.99 -16.20 7.93
N GLY A 125 2.83 -15.53 8.72
CA GLY A 125 4.27 -15.80 8.78
C GLY A 125 5.08 -15.21 7.62
N ILE A 126 4.45 -14.46 6.72
CA ILE A 126 5.16 -13.82 5.60
C ILE A 126 6.07 -12.70 6.13
N TRP A 127 5.67 -11.95 7.16
CA TRP A 127 6.46 -10.86 7.74
C TRP A 127 7.88 -11.31 8.12
N SER A 128 8.03 -12.44 8.81
CA SER A 128 9.34 -12.98 9.19
C SER A 128 10.22 -13.28 7.98
N LYS A 129 9.63 -13.70 6.85
CA LYS A 129 10.34 -13.90 5.58
C LYS A 129 10.80 -12.56 4.98
N ILE A 130 9.96 -11.52 5.07
CA ILE A 130 10.34 -10.15 4.67
C ILE A 130 11.57 -9.71 5.45
N LEU A 131 11.52 -9.85 6.78
CA LEU A 131 12.63 -9.43 7.65
C LEU A 131 13.91 -10.20 7.36
N HIS A 132 13.81 -11.50 7.12
CA HIS A 132 14.95 -12.33 6.72
C HIS A 132 15.57 -11.83 5.40
N ASP A 133 14.75 -11.59 4.37
CA ASP A 133 15.22 -11.10 3.06
C ASP A 133 15.89 -9.72 3.14
N ILE A 134 15.50 -8.89 4.12
CA ILE A 134 16.16 -7.60 4.41
C ILE A 134 17.52 -7.82 5.03
N THR A 135 17.63 -8.71 6.03
CA THR A 135 18.88 -8.95 6.75
C THR A 135 20.01 -9.53 5.89
N HIS A 136 19.69 -10.28 4.83
CA HIS A 136 20.69 -10.90 3.95
C HIS A 136 21.12 -10.03 2.75
N LYS A 137 20.58 -8.81 2.63
CA LYS A 137 20.99 -7.84 1.59
C LYS A 137 21.97 -6.77 2.12
N ASN A 138 22.16 -6.68 3.44
CA ASN A 138 23.12 -5.80 4.11
C ASN A 138 24.41 -6.55 4.45
#